data_AF-A0A9P6CUC6-F1
#
_entry.id   AF-A0A9P6CUC6-F1
#
_cell.length_a   1.000
_cell.length_b   1.000
_cell.length_c   1.000
_cell.angle_alpha   90.00
_cell.angle_beta   90.00
_cell.angle_gamma   90.00
#
_symmetry.space_group_name_H-M   'P 1'
#
loop_
_entity.id
_entity.type
_entity.pdbx_description
1 polymer ?
#
loop_
_entity_poly.entity_id
_entity_poly.type
_entity_poly.pdbx_seq_one_letter_code
_entity_poly.pdbx_strand_id
1 'polypeptide(L)'
;MNASDATTQQSAPPPRQAKPPPAGPAPPAPVTAPPAPPAHANNVNGHHAPSNAKGKKRNDVPIDPATMYESLKNRIAALEEEEVLEEEEERRYAEEAQKSVKGLEDNAIHSKYIELFAELKRMERDHAKEKQKLVKDKDAAKGQLTKANQTKTKMENLARELQKDNKRLREDGKRLAQSVEEAQEELTRMKNDFAKRADKAKQQDVKYREMPDIVVKVICRYRAELFFKISRKTKLSRLINSWTERMERTGGKPGDGSMNGSARTDAASTHYSGTSGASSGMQFIFTFNGRMLEADQTPEEIGIDEGDEIVAVELMDLTEGGGGSEEWEEHVEPRREKLKKNWTNNPQEARRTIEEIFDSVIRERLKEVLRQYELRERHFECVIRSKELEVLLSRARAAEQKQLAEGEKSRSSKQEEENRQLRKELEDAQNGQTMLIDKLITCCKEIIQKPNAERTQRLFASLREELERKGPRSAKKPADGPVGG
;
A
#
# COMPACT_ATOMS: atom_id res chain seq x y z
N MET A 1 -5.68 -9.04 63.31
CA MET A 1 -6.18 -7.82 62.66
C MET A 1 -6.17 -8.06 61.15
N ASN A 2 -7.37 -8.08 60.55
CA ASN A 2 -7.80 -7.86 59.15
C ASN A 2 -6.71 -7.80 58.04
N ALA A 3 -6.86 -8.35 56.83
CA ALA A 3 -8.03 -8.78 56.05
C ALA A 3 -7.62 -9.61 54.80
N SER A 4 -8.52 -10.52 54.39
CA SER A 4 -8.99 -10.90 53.03
C SER A 4 -8.00 -11.46 52.00
N ASP A 5 -8.06 -12.75 51.62
CA ASP A 5 -9.03 -13.48 50.76
C ASP A 5 -8.80 -13.34 49.25
N ALA A 6 -8.46 -14.45 48.57
CA ALA A 6 -9.36 -15.17 47.66
C ALA A 6 -8.61 -15.98 46.58
N THR A 7 -8.79 -17.29 46.67
CA THR A 7 -8.39 -18.34 45.71
C THR A 7 -9.33 -18.37 44.50
N THR A 8 -8.82 -18.61 43.29
CA THR A 8 -9.64 -19.12 42.16
C THR A 8 -8.83 -20.07 41.29
N GLN A 9 -9.41 -21.25 41.05
CA GLN A 9 -8.88 -22.37 40.27
C GLN A 9 -9.34 -22.34 38.79
N GLN A 10 -8.48 -22.92 37.95
CA GLN A 10 -8.74 -23.73 36.73
C GLN A 10 -9.36 -23.10 35.46
N SER A 11 -8.66 -23.25 34.32
CA SER A 11 -8.89 -24.36 33.37
C SER A 11 -8.08 -24.22 32.07
N ALA A 12 -7.60 -25.35 31.54
CA ALA A 12 -6.79 -25.50 30.33
C ALA A 12 -7.64 -25.91 29.09
N PRO A 13 -7.17 -25.68 27.84
CA PRO A 13 -7.93 -25.98 26.63
C PRO A 13 -7.55 -27.32 25.96
N PRO A 14 -8.51 -28.03 25.33
CA PRO A 14 -8.20 -29.03 24.29
C PRO A 14 -9.04 -28.78 22.99
N PRO A 15 -9.03 -29.66 21.96
CA PRO A 15 -8.22 -29.54 20.75
C PRO A 15 -9.02 -29.30 19.43
N ARG A 16 -8.30 -29.11 18.30
CA ARG A 16 -8.79 -28.85 16.93
C ARG A 16 -9.39 -30.08 16.22
N GLN A 17 -10.30 -29.86 15.25
CA GLN A 17 -10.55 -30.65 13.99
C GLN A 17 -11.71 -30.00 13.16
N ALA A 18 -12.06 -30.43 11.93
CA ALA A 18 -11.57 -30.03 10.59
C ALA A 18 -12.68 -30.24 9.49
N LYS A 19 -12.69 -29.44 8.38
CA LYS A 19 -13.15 -29.71 6.96
C LYS A 19 -14.69 -29.81 6.57
N PRO A 20 -15.14 -29.90 5.27
CA PRO A 20 -15.31 -28.89 4.17
C PRO A 20 -16.74 -28.87 3.44
N PRO A 21 -16.96 -28.80 2.08
CA PRO A 21 -17.68 -27.74 1.27
C PRO A 21 -19.04 -28.11 0.56
N PRO A 22 -19.78 -27.19 -0.15
CA PRO A 22 -20.87 -27.51 -1.11
C PRO A 22 -20.43 -27.34 -2.59
N ALA A 23 -21.21 -27.77 -3.64
CA ALA A 23 -22.19 -27.16 -4.65
C ALA A 23 -22.79 -28.28 -5.55
N GLY A 24 -23.90 -27.97 -6.23
CA GLY A 24 -24.04 -27.73 -7.70
C GLY A 24 -23.80 -28.89 -8.69
N PRO A 25 -24.46 -28.92 -9.88
CA PRO A 25 -25.13 -27.84 -10.64
C PRO A 25 -26.53 -28.22 -11.22
N ALA A 26 -27.13 -27.31 -12.00
CA ALA A 26 -28.26 -27.55 -12.92
C ALA A 26 -27.95 -27.00 -14.34
N PRO A 27 -28.49 -27.62 -15.41
CA PRO A 27 -28.68 -26.99 -16.73
C PRO A 27 -30.15 -27.15 -17.22
N PRO A 28 -30.54 -26.70 -18.43
CA PRO A 28 -30.31 -25.41 -19.11
C PRO A 28 -31.65 -24.72 -19.51
N ALA A 29 -31.57 -23.50 -20.05
CA ALA A 29 -32.70 -22.72 -20.56
C ALA A 29 -33.01 -23.00 -22.05
N PRO A 30 -34.21 -22.61 -22.54
CA PRO A 30 -34.37 -22.13 -23.91
C PRO A 30 -34.81 -20.66 -23.99
N VAL A 31 -34.27 -20.04 -25.02
CA VAL A 31 -34.59 -18.77 -25.68
C VAL A 31 -36.04 -18.70 -26.15
N THR A 32 -36.68 -17.52 -26.03
CA THR A 32 -37.25 -16.68 -27.12
C THR A 32 -38.07 -15.53 -26.55
N ALA A 33 -37.77 -14.28 -26.98
CA ALA A 33 -38.69 -13.12 -26.88
C ALA A 33 -39.66 -13.14 -28.08
N PRO A 34 -40.87 -12.53 -27.98
CA PRO A 34 -41.14 -11.28 -28.72
C PRO A 34 -42.17 -10.35 -27.98
N PRO A 35 -42.78 -9.30 -28.58
CA PRO A 35 -42.73 -7.92 -28.07
C PRO A 35 -44.07 -7.40 -27.50
N ALA A 36 -44.06 -6.20 -26.91
CA ALA A 36 -45.26 -5.41 -26.56
C ALA A 36 -45.40 -4.21 -27.53
N PRO A 37 -46.45 -3.34 -27.49
CA PRO A 37 -47.81 -3.37 -26.90
C PRO A 37 -48.89 -2.97 -27.98
N PRO A 38 -50.15 -2.48 -27.75
CA PRO A 38 -50.50 -1.26 -26.99
C PRO A 38 -51.82 -1.32 -26.15
N ALA A 39 -52.04 -0.20 -25.45
CA ALA A 39 -52.99 0.07 -24.39
C ALA A 39 -54.50 0.03 -24.74
N HIS A 40 -55.33 -0.33 -23.75
CA HIS A 40 -56.67 0.22 -23.56
C HIS A 40 -57.06 0.21 -22.07
N ALA A 41 -57.71 1.31 -21.66
CA ALA A 41 -58.25 1.56 -20.32
C ALA A 41 -59.67 0.99 -20.16
N ASN A 42 -59.99 0.39 -19.00
CA ASN A 42 -61.19 0.72 -18.21
C ASN A 42 -61.25 0.01 -16.84
N ASN A 43 -61.84 0.72 -15.88
CA ASN A 43 -62.13 0.37 -14.48
C ASN A 43 -62.92 -0.94 -14.27
N VAL A 44 -62.58 -1.74 -13.23
CA VAL A 44 -63.48 -2.09 -12.11
C VAL A 44 -62.77 -2.88 -10.99
N ASN A 45 -63.02 -2.42 -9.75
CA ASN A 45 -63.00 -3.05 -8.43
C ASN A 45 -62.53 -4.52 -8.27
N GLY A 46 -61.47 -4.75 -7.50
CA GLY A 46 -61.05 -6.08 -7.06
C GLY A 46 -59.90 -6.05 -6.06
N HIS A 47 -60.22 -6.33 -4.80
CA HIS A 47 -59.31 -6.47 -3.66
C HIS A 47 -58.24 -7.55 -3.91
N HIS A 48 -56.97 -7.17 -4.07
CA HIS A 48 -55.84 -8.07 -3.84
C HIS A 48 -54.68 -7.31 -3.19
N ALA A 49 -54.37 -7.70 -1.96
CA ALA A 49 -53.15 -7.29 -1.27
C ALA A 49 -51.91 -7.87 -1.99
N PRO A 50 -50.86 -7.06 -2.21
CA PRO A 50 -49.59 -7.55 -2.71
C PRO A 50 -48.74 -8.09 -1.56
N SER A 51 -48.21 -9.31 -1.71
CA SER A 51 -47.13 -9.83 -0.90
C SER A 51 -45.79 -9.52 -1.59
N ASN A 52 -45.16 -8.40 -1.24
CA ASN A 52 -43.73 -8.44 -0.90
C ASN A 52 -43.18 -7.16 -0.24
N ALA A 53 -42.34 -7.44 0.75
CA ALA A 53 -41.10 -6.76 1.09
C ALA A 53 -41.11 -5.52 2.02
N LYS A 54 -40.22 -5.68 3.02
CA LYS A 54 -39.40 -4.68 3.72
C LYS A 54 -39.99 -3.98 4.94
N GLY A 55 -39.70 -4.58 6.10
CA GLY A 55 -38.87 -3.97 7.14
C GLY A 55 -39.22 -2.55 7.57
N LYS A 56 -40.01 -2.45 8.64
CA LYS A 56 -40.01 -1.28 9.52
C LYS A 56 -40.32 -1.74 10.93
N LYS A 57 -39.71 -1.04 11.89
CA LYS A 57 -39.86 -1.11 13.35
C LYS A 57 -41.20 -1.71 13.78
N ARG A 58 -41.18 -2.57 14.83
CA ARG A 58 -42.37 -2.88 15.64
C ARG A 58 -43.09 -1.56 15.90
N ASN A 59 -44.20 -1.37 15.20
CA ASN A 59 -45.19 -0.36 15.52
C ASN A 59 -46.39 -1.19 15.96
N ASP A 60 -46.71 -1.06 17.23
CA ASP A 60 -47.93 -1.58 17.84
C ASP A 60 -49.10 -0.85 17.13
N VAL A 61 -49.62 -1.45 16.05
CA VAL A 61 -50.87 -0.99 15.46
C VAL A 61 -51.96 -1.80 16.14
N PRO A 62 -52.96 -1.16 16.78
CA PRO A 62 -54.07 -1.86 17.41
C PRO A 62 -54.71 -2.79 16.37
N ILE A 63 -54.70 -4.09 16.63
CA ILE A 63 -55.47 -5.05 15.86
C ILE A 63 -56.94 -4.64 16.00
N ASP A 64 -57.60 -4.33 14.89
CA ASP A 64 -58.99 -3.91 14.86
C ASP A 64 -59.88 -5.01 15.48
N PRO A 65 -60.53 -4.77 16.64
CA PRO A 65 -61.33 -5.76 17.33
C PRO A 65 -62.38 -6.40 16.43
N ALA A 66 -62.96 -5.65 15.48
CA ALA A 66 -63.99 -6.16 14.58
C ALA A 66 -63.46 -7.30 13.69
N THR A 67 -62.24 -7.17 13.17
CA THR A 67 -61.61 -8.24 12.38
C THR A 67 -61.23 -9.46 13.21
N MET A 68 -60.88 -9.27 14.48
CA MET A 68 -60.63 -10.37 15.41
C MET A 68 -61.91 -11.12 15.74
N TYR A 69 -63.00 -10.39 16.04
CA TYR A 69 -64.33 -10.95 16.29
C TYR A 69 -64.86 -11.71 15.09
N GLU A 70 -64.67 -11.22 13.87
CA GLU A 70 -65.11 -11.93 12.67
C GLU A 70 -64.30 -13.21 12.44
N SER A 71 -62.98 -13.20 12.68
CA SER A 71 -62.18 -14.42 12.60
C SER A 71 -62.55 -15.44 13.68
N LEU A 72 -62.89 -14.96 14.89
CA LEU A 72 -63.30 -15.80 16.00
C LEU A 72 -64.67 -16.42 15.73
N LYS A 73 -65.61 -15.63 15.21
CA LYS A 73 -66.93 -16.09 14.79
C LYS A 73 -66.85 -17.14 13.68
N ASN A 74 -66.00 -16.93 12.68
CA ASN A 74 -65.80 -17.92 11.62
C ASN A 74 -65.12 -19.20 12.15
N ARG A 75 -64.23 -19.07 13.14
CA ARG A 75 -63.65 -20.24 13.83
C ARG A 75 -64.68 -21.00 14.65
N ILE A 76 -65.58 -20.30 15.33
CA ILE A 76 -66.69 -20.90 16.10
C ILE A 76 -67.65 -21.63 15.16
N ALA A 77 -68.08 -20.98 14.07
CA ALA A 77 -68.96 -21.60 13.08
C ALA A 77 -68.35 -22.86 12.46
N ALA A 78 -67.06 -22.84 12.16
CA ALA A 78 -66.36 -24.02 11.63
C ALA A 78 -66.29 -25.17 12.64
N LEU A 79 -66.11 -24.88 13.93
CA LEU A 79 -66.08 -25.90 14.99
C LEU A 79 -67.47 -26.48 15.27
N GLU A 80 -68.52 -25.65 15.23
CA GLU A 80 -69.91 -26.10 15.40
C GLU A 80 -70.37 -26.98 14.21
N GLU A 81 -69.94 -26.66 12.99
CA GLU A 81 -70.21 -27.49 11.80
C GLU A 81 -69.45 -28.82 11.85
N GLU A 82 -68.21 -28.83 12.34
CA GLU A 82 -67.41 -30.05 12.56
C GLU A 82 -68.05 -30.97 13.60
N GLU A 83 -68.57 -30.42 14.70
CA GLU A 83 -69.28 -31.18 15.75
C GLU A 83 -70.56 -31.83 15.24
N VAL A 84 -71.37 -31.11 14.45
CA VAL A 84 -72.60 -31.66 13.85
C VAL A 84 -72.29 -32.79 12.87
N LEU A 85 -71.21 -32.65 12.09
CA LEU A 85 -70.74 -33.70 11.17
C LEU A 85 -70.27 -34.95 11.92
N GLU A 86 -69.51 -34.79 13.01
CA GLU A 86 -69.10 -35.91 13.86
C GLU A 86 -70.32 -36.63 14.46
N GLU A 87 -71.31 -35.89 14.95
CA GLU A 87 -72.53 -36.47 15.53
C GLU A 87 -73.39 -37.20 14.47
N GLU A 88 -73.46 -36.67 13.24
CA GLU A 88 -74.14 -37.34 12.12
C GLU A 88 -73.40 -38.60 11.66
N GLU A 89 -72.07 -38.58 11.64
CA GLU A 89 -71.25 -39.75 11.31
C GLU A 89 -71.37 -40.85 12.38
N GLU A 90 -71.34 -40.49 13.67
CA GLU A 90 -71.53 -41.43 14.78
C GLU A 90 -72.94 -42.08 14.73
N ARG A 91 -73.97 -41.28 14.43
CA ARG A 91 -75.33 -41.80 14.23
C ARG A 91 -75.42 -42.79 13.07
N ARG A 92 -74.75 -42.50 11.94
CA ARG A 92 -74.69 -43.42 10.80
C ARG A 92 -74.00 -44.74 11.14
N TYR A 93 -72.89 -44.72 11.87
CA TYR A 93 -72.21 -45.94 12.29
C TYR A 93 -73.09 -46.80 13.23
N ALA A 94 -73.81 -46.17 14.15
CA ALA A 94 -74.72 -46.86 15.05
C ALA A 94 -75.90 -47.53 14.29
N GLU A 95 -76.49 -46.80 13.34
CA GLU A 95 -77.55 -47.34 12.48
C GLU A 95 -77.07 -48.47 11.57
N GLU A 96 -75.88 -48.35 10.99
CA GLU A 96 -75.27 -49.40 10.16
C GLU A 96 -74.91 -50.64 10.97
N ALA A 97 -74.38 -50.48 12.19
CA ALA A 97 -74.12 -51.58 13.11
C ALA A 97 -75.41 -52.34 13.46
N GLN A 98 -76.48 -51.63 13.82
CA GLN A 98 -77.78 -52.24 14.12
C GLN A 98 -78.40 -52.92 12.90
N LYS A 99 -78.31 -52.29 11.72
CA LYS A 99 -78.80 -52.87 10.46
C LYS A 99 -78.05 -54.14 10.08
N SER A 100 -76.74 -54.19 10.33
CA SER A 100 -75.91 -55.33 9.95
C SER A 100 -76.09 -56.58 10.81
N VAL A 101 -76.71 -56.44 12.00
CA VAL A 101 -76.93 -57.54 12.96
C VAL A 101 -78.41 -58.00 12.98
N LYS A 102 -79.33 -57.16 12.50
CA LYS A 102 -80.77 -57.45 12.50
C LYS A 102 -81.13 -58.65 11.61
N GLY A 103 -81.66 -59.71 12.22
CA GLY A 103 -82.14 -60.92 11.53
C GLY A 103 -81.12 -62.05 11.38
N LEU A 104 -79.93 -61.92 11.98
CA LEU A 104 -78.94 -63.00 12.05
C LEU A 104 -79.19 -63.92 13.25
N GLU A 105 -78.88 -65.21 13.08
CA GLU A 105 -78.92 -66.21 14.16
C GLU A 105 -77.73 -66.04 15.12
N ASP A 106 -77.87 -66.42 16.39
CA ASP A 106 -76.89 -66.16 17.46
C ASP A 106 -75.45 -66.62 17.11
N ASN A 107 -75.30 -67.74 16.39
CA ASN A 107 -73.99 -68.24 15.93
C ASN A 107 -73.35 -67.33 14.88
N ALA A 108 -74.14 -66.74 13.98
CA ALA A 108 -73.65 -65.80 12.97
C ALA A 108 -73.30 -64.44 13.61
N ILE A 109 -74.06 -64.02 14.64
CA ILE A 109 -73.74 -62.82 15.43
C ILE A 109 -72.41 -63.01 16.18
N HIS A 110 -72.21 -64.16 16.82
CA HIS A 110 -70.96 -64.46 17.53
C HIS A 110 -69.75 -64.49 16.60
N SER A 111 -69.89 -65.11 15.43
CA SER A 111 -68.83 -65.14 14.40
C SER A 111 -68.47 -63.73 13.93
N LYS A 112 -69.48 -62.88 13.67
CA LYS A 112 -69.30 -61.49 13.25
C LYS A 112 -68.66 -60.63 14.35
N TYR A 113 -68.99 -60.89 15.62
CA TYR A 113 -68.33 -60.22 16.75
C TYR A 113 -66.83 -60.56 16.83
N ILE A 114 -66.45 -61.83 16.65
CA ILE A 114 -65.04 -62.25 16.65
C ILE A 114 -64.28 -61.59 15.49
N GLU A 115 -64.89 -61.53 14.31
CA GLU A 115 -64.30 -60.88 13.14
C GLU A 115 -64.11 -59.38 13.36
N LEU A 116 -65.13 -58.67 13.84
CA LEU A 116 -65.05 -57.25 14.17
C LEU A 116 -64.02 -56.97 15.28
N PHE A 117 -63.92 -57.84 16.28
CA PHE A 117 -62.91 -57.71 17.32
C PHE A 117 -61.49 -57.93 16.78
N ALA A 118 -61.30 -58.91 15.88
CA ALA A 118 -60.01 -59.14 15.22
C ALA A 118 -59.63 -57.96 14.31
N GLU A 119 -60.59 -57.39 13.60
CA GLU A 119 -60.40 -56.19 12.76
C GLU A 119 -60.09 -54.96 13.62
N LEU A 120 -60.80 -54.75 14.74
CA LEU A 120 -60.47 -53.70 15.72
C LEU A 120 -59.03 -53.84 16.22
N LYS A 121 -58.60 -55.05 16.60
CA LYS A 121 -57.22 -55.33 17.02
C LYS A 121 -56.19 -55.14 15.91
N ARG A 122 -56.59 -55.28 14.64
CA ARG A 122 -55.74 -55.00 13.48
C ARG A 122 -55.61 -53.49 13.27
N MET A 123 -56.74 -52.78 13.28
CA MET A 123 -56.81 -51.33 13.18
C MET A 123 -56.03 -50.64 14.30
N GLU A 124 -56.14 -51.09 15.55
CA GLU A 124 -55.33 -50.57 16.68
C GLU A 124 -53.82 -50.66 16.41
N ARG A 125 -53.35 -51.78 15.84
CA ARG A 125 -51.94 -51.99 15.49
C ARG A 125 -51.51 -51.10 14.32
N ASP A 126 -52.36 -50.93 13.33
CA ASP A 126 -52.05 -50.12 12.16
C ASP A 126 -52.06 -48.61 12.52
N HIS A 127 -53.01 -48.16 13.35
CA HIS A 127 -53.02 -46.80 13.91
C HIS A 127 -51.78 -46.51 14.77
N ALA A 128 -51.30 -47.50 15.55
CA ALA A 128 -50.06 -47.36 16.31
C ALA A 128 -48.82 -47.20 15.40
N LYS A 129 -48.74 -47.96 14.31
CA LYS A 129 -47.67 -47.82 13.30
C LYS A 129 -47.74 -46.47 12.59
N GLU A 130 -48.94 -46.03 12.23
CA GLU A 130 -49.18 -44.76 11.56
C GLU A 130 -48.81 -43.57 12.46
N LYS A 131 -49.21 -43.60 13.73
CA LYS A 131 -48.78 -42.62 14.73
C LYS A 131 -47.26 -42.57 14.86
N GLN A 132 -46.59 -43.72 14.87
CA GLN A 132 -45.13 -43.76 14.92
C GLN A 132 -44.49 -43.21 13.64
N LYS A 133 -45.07 -43.46 12.47
CA LYS A 133 -44.65 -42.88 11.19
C LYS A 133 -44.79 -41.36 11.20
N LEU A 134 -45.94 -40.83 11.61
CA LEU A 134 -46.20 -39.39 11.71
C LEU A 134 -45.25 -38.68 12.67
N VAL A 135 -44.91 -39.30 13.80
CA VAL A 135 -43.89 -38.75 14.72
C VAL A 135 -42.52 -38.66 14.04
N LYS A 136 -42.10 -39.73 13.34
CA LYS A 136 -40.83 -39.74 12.60
C LYS A 136 -40.81 -38.68 11.49
N ASP A 137 -41.90 -38.55 10.74
CA ASP A 137 -42.02 -37.58 9.65
C ASP A 137 -42.01 -36.14 10.19
N LYS A 138 -42.68 -35.89 11.32
CA LYS A 138 -42.64 -34.60 12.03
C LYS A 138 -41.22 -34.25 12.49
N ASP A 139 -40.50 -35.19 13.09
CA ASP A 139 -39.13 -34.96 13.55
C ASP A 139 -38.17 -34.74 12.37
N ALA A 140 -38.37 -35.47 11.26
CA ALA A 140 -37.64 -35.24 10.02
C ALA A 140 -37.92 -33.85 9.44
N ALA A 141 -39.19 -33.43 9.38
CA ALA A 141 -39.59 -32.10 8.90
C ALA A 141 -39.02 -30.98 9.77
N LYS A 142 -39.05 -31.15 11.10
CA LYS A 142 -38.44 -30.20 12.05
C LYS A 142 -36.93 -30.09 11.86
N GLY A 143 -36.25 -31.21 11.60
CA GLY A 143 -34.83 -31.25 11.25
C GLY A 143 -34.52 -30.50 9.95
N GLN A 144 -35.32 -30.71 8.90
CA GLN A 144 -35.17 -29.99 7.63
C GLN A 144 -35.42 -28.49 7.79
N LEU A 145 -36.48 -28.10 8.51
CA LEU A 145 -36.79 -26.69 8.78
C LEU A 145 -35.65 -25.98 9.54
N THR A 146 -35.05 -26.67 10.50
CA THR A 146 -33.89 -26.13 11.25
C THR A 146 -32.70 -25.90 10.33
N LYS A 147 -32.38 -26.84 9.44
CA LYS A 147 -31.29 -26.70 8.45
C LYS A 147 -31.59 -25.59 7.43
N ALA A 148 -32.83 -25.48 6.97
CA ALA A 148 -33.27 -24.42 6.06
C ALA A 148 -33.12 -23.04 6.71
N ASN A 149 -33.54 -22.89 7.97
CA ASN A 149 -33.39 -21.64 8.72
C ASN A 149 -31.91 -21.27 8.92
N GLN A 150 -31.05 -22.23 9.27
CA GLN A 150 -29.61 -21.96 9.37
C GLN A 150 -29.00 -21.50 8.03
N THR A 151 -29.44 -22.10 6.92
CA THR A 151 -28.97 -21.73 5.58
C THR A 151 -29.47 -20.33 5.20
N LYS A 152 -30.72 -20.00 5.51
CA LYS A 152 -31.30 -18.67 5.32
C LYS A 152 -30.49 -17.60 6.07
N THR A 153 -30.19 -17.81 7.35
CA THR A 153 -29.37 -16.87 8.15
C THR A 153 -27.99 -16.67 7.54
N LYS A 154 -27.33 -17.75 7.07
CA LYS A 154 -26.04 -17.64 6.38
C LYS A 154 -26.13 -16.82 5.09
N MET A 155 -27.17 -17.03 4.30
CA MET A 155 -27.39 -16.25 3.07
C MET A 155 -27.68 -14.78 3.37
N GLU A 156 -28.47 -14.47 4.38
CA GLU A 156 -28.74 -13.09 4.80
C GLU A 156 -27.47 -12.38 5.27
N ASN A 157 -26.62 -13.06 6.04
CA ASN A 157 -25.33 -12.50 6.47
C ASN A 157 -24.41 -12.25 5.26
N LEU A 158 -24.30 -13.21 4.35
CA LEU A 158 -23.51 -13.06 3.13
C LEU A 158 -24.01 -11.91 2.25
N ALA A 159 -25.33 -11.73 2.14
CA ALA A 159 -25.92 -10.63 1.38
C ALA A 159 -25.58 -9.26 2.01
N ARG A 160 -25.59 -9.16 3.34
CA ARG A 160 -25.20 -7.92 4.05
C ARG A 160 -23.72 -7.61 3.89
N GLU A 161 -22.84 -8.61 4.02
CA GLU A 161 -21.40 -8.42 3.78
C GLU A 161 -21.12 -8.02 2.33
N LEU A 162 -21.72 -8.70 1.35
CA LEU A 162 -21.57 -8.31 -0.06
C LEU A 162 -22.06 -6.88 -0.35
N GLN A 163 -23.13 -6.42 0.31
CA GLN A 163 -23.59 -5.04 0.18
C GLN A 163 -22.59 -4.04 0.79
N LYS A 164 -22.00 -4.38 1.93
CA LYS A 164 -20.99 -3.57 2.60
C LYS A 164 -19.70 -3.49 1.77
N ASP A 165 -19.23 -4.61 1.25
CA ASP A 165 -18.05 -4.69 0.38
C ASP A 165 -18.27 -3.94 -0.93
N ASN A 166 -19.45 -4.06 -1.56
CA ASN A 166 -19.78 -3.26 -2.74
C ASN A 166 -19.78 -1.75 -2.47
N LYS A 167 -20.24 -1.33 -1.28
CA LYS A 167 -20.20 0.08 -0.89
C LYS A 167 -18.75 0.53 -0.71
N ARG A 168 -17.94 -0.26 -0.01
CA ARG A 168 -16.51 -0.01 0.20
C ARG A 168 -15.75 0.09 -1.11
N LEU A 169 -15.95 -0.85 -2.04
CA LEU A 169 -15.30 -0.84 -3.35
C LEU A 169 -15.63 0.42 -4.17
N ARG A 170 -16.86 0.93 -4.07
CA ARG A 170 -17.23 2.20 -4.71
C ARG A 170 -16.52 3.40 -4.06
N GLU A 171 -16.42 3.42 -2.73
CA GLU A 171 -15.73 4.48 -1.99
C GLU A 171 -14.22 4.45 -2.27
N ASP A 172 -13.60 3.27 -2.27
CA ASP A 172 -12.18 3.08 -2.58
C ASP A 172 -11.89 3.42 -4.05
N GLY A 173 -12.76 3.03 -4.99
CA GLY A 173 -12.66 3.43 -6.40
C GLY A 173 -12.74 4.95 -6.57
N LYS A 174 -13.61 5.63 -5.82
CA LYS A 174 -13.70 7.10 -5.83
C LYS A 174 -12.43 7.76 -5.28
N ARG A 175 -11.88 7.23 -4.17
CA ARG A 175 -10.63 7.72 -3.57
C ARG A 175 -9.44 7.53 -4.52
N LEU A 176 -9.36 6.38 -5.18
CA LEU A 176 -8.30 6.11 -6.15
C LEU A 176 -8.38 7.05 -7.36
N ALA A 177 -9.59 7.26 -7.90
CA ALA A 177 -9.80 8.21 -8.99
C ALA A 177 -9.34 9.63 -8.61
N GLN A 178 -9.70 10.10 -7.40
CA GLN A 178 -9.26 11.40 -6.88
C GLN A 178 -7.73 11.47 -6.72
N SER A 179 -7.11 10.44 -6.17
CA SER A 179 -5.64 10.40 -6.01
C SER A 179 -4.90 10.45 -7.34
N VAL A 180 -5.44 9.78 -8.38
CA VAL A 180 -4.88 9.83 -9.74
C VAL A 180 -5.04 11.22 -10.35
N GLU A 181 -6.19 11.86 -10.17
CA GLU A 181 -6.44 13.22 -10.64
C GLU A 181 -5.47 14.23 -9.99
N GLU A 182 -5.31 14.17 -8.67
CA GLU A 182 -4.37 15.01 -7.92
C GLU A 182 -2.91 14.81 -8.39
N ALA A 183 -2.48 13.56 -8.60
CA ALA A 183 -1.15 13.25 -9.11
C ALA A 183 -0.95 13.77 -10.55
N GLN A 184 -1.98 13.70 -11.39
CA GLN A 184 -1.93 14.21 -12.76
C GLN A 184 -1.88 15.74 -12.81
N GLU A 185 -2.59 16.42 -11.91
CA GLU A 185 -2.49 17.87 -11.72
C GLU A 185 -1.09 18.28 -11.25
N GLU A 186 -0.52 17.58 -10.27
CA GLU A 186 0.82 17.84 -9.77
C GLU A 186 1.88 17.67 -10.87
N LEU A 187 1.79 16.58 -11.64
CA LEU A 187 2.67 16.34 -12.79
C LEU A 187 2.54 17.45 -13.84
N THR A 188 1.33 17.92 -14.09
CA THR A 188 1.07 19.02 -15.02
C THR A 188 1.68 20.33 -14.51
N ARG A 189 1.57 20.63 -13.21
CA ARG A 189 2.23 21.78 -12.58
C ARG A 189 3.75 21.69 -12.69
N MET A 190 4.33 20.54 -12.33
CA MET A 190 5.78 20.31 -12.45
C MET A 190 6.28 20.45 -13.88
N LYS A 191 5.54 19.92 -14.86
CA LYS A 191 5.86 20.06 -16.28
C LYS A 191 5.88 21.52 -16.71
N ASN A 192 4.88 22.31 -16.29
CA ASN A 192 4.82 23.74 -16.59
C ASN A 192 5.97 24.52 -15.95
N ASP A 193 6.33 24.20 -14.71
CA ASP A 193 7.45 24.83 -14.03
C ASP A 193 8.80 24.46 -14.66
N PHE A 194 8.97 23.20 -15.07
CA PHE A 194 10.15 22.75 -15.80
C PHE A 194 10.27 23.45 -17.16
N ALA A 195 9.17 23.55 -17.92
CA ALA A 195 9.14 24.28 -19.18
C ALA A 195 9.55 25.75 -19.00
N LYS A 196 8.99 26.44 -17.99
CA LYS A 196 9.37 27.83 -17.66
C LYS A 196 10.86 27.97 -17.32
N ARG A 197 11.45 27.03 -16.58
CA ARG A 197 12.89 27.05 -16.27
C ARG A 197 13.74 26.80 -17.52
N ALA A 198 13.34 25.85 -18.36
CA ALA A 198 14.03 25.54 -19.60
C ALA A 198 14.02 26.75 -20.56
N ASP A 199 12.89 27.45 -20.68
CA ASP A 199 12.79 28.64 -21.52
C ASP A 199 13.65 29.80 -20.97
N LYS A 200 13.68 30.01 -19.65
CA LYS A 200 14.59 30.98 -19.02
C LYS A 200 16.06 30.66 -19.29
N ALA A 201 16.45 29.39 -19.18
CA ALA A 201 17.83 28.96 -19.46
C ALA A 201 18.21 29.18 -20.93
N LYS A 202 17.31 28.87 -21.88
CA LYS A 202 17.51 29.16 -23.30
C LYS A 202 17.66 30.66 -23.55
N GLN A 203 16.79 31.49 -22.96
CA GLN A 203 16.86 32.94 -23.13
C GLN A 203 18.18 33.52 -22.60
N GLN A 204 18.67 32.98 -21.48
CA GLN A 204 19.94 33.36 -20.90
C GLN A 204 21.12 32.93 -21.79
N ASP A 205 21.10 31.72 -22.35
CA ASP A 205 22.16 31.27 -23.27
C ASP A 205 22.23 32.11 -24.55
N VAL A 206 21.07 32.45 -25.12
CA VAL A 206 20.96 33.36 -26.28
C VAL A 206 21.55 34.74 -25.94
N LYS A 207 21.14 35.35 -24.83
CA LYS A 207 21.67 36.66 -24.38
C LYS A 207 23.20 36.64 -24.29
N TYR A 208 23.76 35.59 -23.71
CA TYR A 208 25.21 35.49 -23.61
C TYR A 208 25.87 35.22 -24.97
N ARG A 209 25.23 34.47 -25.89
CA ARG A 209 25.81 34.10 -27.19
C ARG A 209 25.97 35.32 -28.10
N GLU A 210 25.10 36.30 -27.96
CA GLU A 210 25.10 37.54 -28.75
C GLU A 210 26.10 38.59 -28.20
N MET A 211 26.73 38.34 -27.05
CA MET A 211 27.66 39.29 -26.44
C MET A 211 29.05 39.21 -27.09
N PRO A 212 29.64 40.34 -27.53
CA PRO A 212 30.90 40.34 -28.25
C PRO A 212 32.09 39.95 -27.36
N ASP A 213 33.13 39.39 -28.00
CA ASP A 213 34.43 39.19 -27.37
C ASP A 213 35.03 40.53 -26.93
N ILE A 214 35.81 40.50 -25.85
CA ILE A 214 36.53 41.66 -25.34
C ILE A 214 38.03 41.54 -25.49
N VAL A 215 38.73 42.67 -25.57
CA VAL A 215 40.18 42.75 -25.48
C VAL A 215 40.56 43.28 -24.11
N VAL A 216 41.34 42.50 -23.35
CA VAL A 216 41.87 42.89 -22.03
C VAL A 216 43.38 42.98 -22.08
N LYS A 217 43.96 43.87 -21.26
CA LYS A 217 45.40 44.06 -21.16
C LYS A 217 45.91 43.40 -19.88
N VAL A 218 46.79 42.42 -20.00
CA VAL A 218 47.45 41.77 -18.85
C VAL A 218 48.86 42.34 -18.71
N ILE A 219 49.22 42.79 -17.51
CA ILE A 219 50.48 43.50 -17.24
C ILE A 219 51.19 42.84 -16.07
N CYS A 220 52.45 42.43 -16.27
CA CYS A 220 53.39 42.16 -15.18
C CYS A 220 54.46 43.22 -15.17
N ARG A 221 54.51 43.98 -14.08
CA ARG A 221 55.43 45.11 -13.92
C ARG A 221 56.87 44.61 -14.13
N TYR A 222 57.61 45.30 -14.99
CA TYR A 222 59.00 45.00 -15.37
C TYR A 222 59.22 43.74 -16.24
N ARG A 223 58.17 43.02 -16.65
CA ARG A 223 58.31 41.82 -17.49
C ARG A 223 57.69 41.99 -18.88
N ALA A 224 56.37 42.17 -18.93
CA ALA A 224 55.64 42.29 -20.19
C ALA A 224 54.26 42.91 -19.97
N GLU A 225 53.70 43.45 -21.05
CA GLU A 225 52.28 43.75 -21.19
C GLU A 225 51.76 43.08 -22.46
N LEU A 226 50.63 42.37 -22.37
CA LEU A 226 50.05 41.62 -23.48
C LEU A 226 48.55 41.88 -23.55
N PHE A 227 48.01 41.90 -24.77
CA PHE A 227 46.58 42.03 -25.01
C PHE A 227 45.99 40.67 -25.37
N PHE A 228 44.87 40.33 -24.75
CA PHE A 228 44.14 39.09 -25.00
C PHE A 228 42.73 39.40 -25.46
N LYS A 229 42.39 38.93 -26.66
CA LYS A 229 41.00 38.87 -27.10
C LYS A 229 40.37 37.61 -26.51
N ILE A 230 39.41 37.77 -25.61
CA ILE A 230 38.74 36.69 -24.90
C ILE A 230 37.22 36.83 -25.00
N SER A 231 36.54 35.70 -25.09
CA SER A 231 35.09 35.68 -25.00
C SER A 231 34.66 35.92 -23.55
N ARG A 232 33.65 36.77 -23.34
CA ARG A 232 33.08 37.08 -22.03
C ARG A 232 32.56 35.85 -21.27
N LYS A 233 32.29 34.73 -21.97
CA LYS A 233 31.88 33.45 -21.37
C LYS A 233 33.02 32.48 -21.06
N THR A 234 34.22 32.72 -21.59
CA THR A 234 35.33 31.78 -21.43
C THR A 234 35.96 31.99 -20.08
N LYS A 235 36.16 30.89 -19.34
CA LYS A 235 36.86 30.90 -18.06
C LYS A 235 38.24 31.55 -18.18
N LEU A 236 38.61 32.35 -17.19
CA LEU A 236 39.88 33.06 -17.12
C LEU A 236 41.08 32.11 -17.09
N SER A 237 40.89 30.84 -16.73
CA SER A 237 41.90 29.78 -16.84
C SER A 237 42.60 29.75 -18.20
N ARG A 238 41.86 29.98 -19.30
CA ARG A 238 42.47 30.00 -20.64
C ARG A 238 43.43 31.17 -20.80
N LEU A 239 43.05 32.36 -20.33
CA LEU A 239 43.90 33.56 -20.35
C LEU A 239 45.12 33.37 -19.45
N ILE A 240 44.91 32.88 -18.23
CA ILE A 240 45.96 32.63 -17.23
C ILE A 240 46.99 31.64 -17.78
N ASN A 241 46.54 30.50 -18.30
CA ASN A 241 47.45 29.50 -18.86
C ASN A 241 48.21 30.04 -20.08
N SER A 242 47.54 30.81 -20.95
CA SER A 242 48.18 31.42 -22.13
C SER A 242 49.23 32.47 -21.74
N TRP A 243 48.99 33.23 -20.67
CA TRP A 243 49.96 34.16 -20.10
C TRP A 243 51.17 33.41 -19.54
N THR A 244 50.93 32.44 -18.65
CA THR A 244 51.98 31.67 -17.96
C THR A 244 52.89 30.96 -18.97
N GLU A 245 52.30 30.25 -19.95
CA GLU A 245 53.07 29.56 -21.00
C GLU A 245 53.99 30.52 -21.77
N ARG A 246 53.48 31.73 -22.09
CA ARG A 246 54.28 32.73 -22.80
C ARG A 246 55.40 33.29 -21.92
N MET A 247 55.15 33.49 -20.62
CA MET A 247 56.17 33.98 -19.69
C MET A 247 57.29 32.97 -19.42
N GLU A 248 56.98 31.67 -19.42
CA GLU A 248 57.97 30.59 -19.29
C GLU A 248 58.91 30.51 -20.51
N ARG A 249 58.38 30.72 -21.71
CA ARG A 249 59.17 30.71 -22.95
C ARG A 249 60.12 31.90 -23.09
N THR A 250 59.81 33.03 -22.46
CA THR A 250 60.59 34.27 -22.60
C THR A 250 61.82 34.33 -21.68
N GLY A 251 61.98 33.36 -20.75
CA GLY A 251 63.14 33.25 -19.85
C GLY A 251 64.38 32.58 -20.45
N GLY A 252 64.30 32.04 -21.66
CA GLY A 252 65.42 31.48 -22.43
C GLY A 252 65.81 32.40 -23.60
N LYS A 253 67.12 32.51 -23.89
CA LYS A 253 67.74 33.30 -24.98
C LYS A 253 66.89 33.45 -26.26
N PRO A 254 66.99 34.58 -26.97
CA PRO A 254 66.20 34.82 -28.18
C PRO A 254 66.66 33.89 -29.31
N GLY A 255 65.82 32.91 -29.63
CA GLY A 255 65.88 32.14 -30.86
C GLY A 255 64.73 32.60 -31.76
N ASP A 256 65.08 33.04 -32.96
CA ASP A 256 64.19 33.40 -34.06
C ASP A 256 63.13 32.32 -34.30
N GLY A 257 61.88 32.74 -34.51
CA GLY A 257 60.75 31.81 -34.59
C GLY A 257 59.40 32.48 -34.60
N SER A 258 59.10 33.18 -35.71
CA SER A 258 57.71 33.37 -36.16
C SER A 258 56.96 32.03 -36.12
N MET A 259 55.79 31.95 -35.48
CA MET A 259 54.62 31.25 -36.03
C MET A 259 53.33 31.48 -35.24
N ASN A 260 52.32 31.74 -36.05
CA ASN A 260 50.88 31.81 -35.80
C ASN A 260 50.35 30.42 -35.38
N GLY A 261 49.60 30.32 -34.27
CA GLY A 261 49.17 29.03 -33.73
C GLY A 261 47.79 29.09 -33.07
N SER A 262 46.76 28.80 -33.86
CA SER A 262 45.38 28.59 -33.40
C SER A 262 45.32 27.32 -32.53
N ALA A 263 45.13 27.47 -31.21
CA ALA A 263 44.98 26.34 -30.29
C ALA A 263 43.57 25.74 -30.36
N ARG A 264 43.48 24.48 -30.83
CA ARG A 264 42.30 23.62 -30.68
C ARG A 264 42.22 23.06 -29.26
N THR A 265 40.97 22.85 -28.85
CA THR A 265 40.46 22.47 -27.54
C THR A 265 40.86 21.05 -27.10
N ASP A 266 41.29 20.92 -25.85
CA ASP A 266 40.89 19.83 -24.97
C ASP A 266 40.83 20.34 -23.53
N ALA A 267 39.67 20.15 -22.90
CA ALA A 267 39.38 20.59 -21.54
C ALA A 267 39.52 19.39 -20.61
N ALA A 268 40.58 19.37 -19.81
CA ALA A 268 40.72 18.46 -18.68
C ALA A 268 40.93 19.28 -17.41
N SER A 269 40.11 18.99 -16.40
CA SER A 269 40.09 19.59 -15.07
C SER A 269 41.46 19.62 -14.41
N THR A 270 41.91 20.79 -13.99
CA THR A 270 43.07 20.94 -13.10
C THR A 270 42.58 21.21 -11.70
N HIS A 271 42.55 20.16 -10.87
CA HIS A 271 42.57 20.29 -9.42
C HIS A 271 43.91 20.92 -9.02
N TYR A 272 43.86 22.02 -8.26
CA TYR A 272 45.04 22.57 -7.62
C TYR A 272 45.40 21.71 -6.40
N SER A 273 46.23 20.70 -6.61
CA SER A 273 46.93 20.01 -5.53
C SER A 273 48.15 19.29 -6.11
N GLY A 274 49.33 19.78 -5.75
CA GLY A 274 50.53 18.98 -5.57
C GLY A 274 51.11 18.27 -6.80
N THR A 275 52.23 18.81 -7.27
CA THR A 275 53.37 18.09 -7.88
C THR A 275 53.13 17.33 -9.19
N SER A 276 53.60 17.91 -10.29
CA SER A 276 54.40 17.17 -11.28
C SER A 276 55.04 18.10 -12.32
N GLY A 277 56.32 17.85 -12.60
CA GLY A 277 56.94 18.20 -13.88
C GLY A 277 57.74 19.49 -13.90
N ALA A 278 59.06 19.36 -13.89
CA ALA A 278 60.00 20.44 -14.07
C ALA A 278 59.78 21.21 -15.39
N SER A 279 59.33 22.47 -15.28
CA SER A 279 59.75 23.57 -16.15
C SER A 279 59.29 24.90 -15.57
N SER A 280 60.24 25.74 -15.15
CA SER A 280 60.09 27.12 -14.67
C SER A 280 59.36 27.32 -13.32
N GLY A 281 60.09 27.73 -12.28
CA GLY A 281 59.54 28.15 -10.98
C GLY A 281 58.80 29.49 -11.00
N MET A 282 58.08 29.81 -12.09
CA MET A 282 57.40 31.09 -12.28
C MET A 282 55.91 30.93 -12.00
N GLN A 283 55.48 31.27 -10.79
CA GLN A 283 54.07 31.31 -10.42
C GLN A 283 53.55 32.75 -10.50
N PHE A 284 52.31 32.96 -10.98
CA PHE A 284 51.71 34.30 -11.07
C PHE A 284 50.40 34.35 -10.28
N ILE A 285 50.15 35.49 -9.63
CA ILE A 285 48.84 35.89 -9.11
C ILE A 285 48.25 36.94 -10.04
N PHE A 286 46.98 36.79 -10.41
CA PHE A 286 46.29 37.74 -11.27
C PHE A 286 45.29 38.55 -10.44
N THR A 287 45.29 39.86 -10.62
CA THR A 287 44.38 40.76 -9.91
C THR A 287 43.71 41.75 -10.86
N PHE A 288 42.44 42.06 -10.60
CA PHE A 288 41.66 43.06 -11.31
C PHE A 288 40.92 43.93 -10.28
N ASN A 289 41.03 45.26 -10.40
CA ASN A 289 40.48 46.22 -9.44
C ASN A 289 40.82 45.89 -7.96
N GLY A 290 42.03 45.37 -7.72
CA GLY A 290 42.52 44.99 -6.39
C GLY A 290 41.96 43.68 -5.84
N ARG A 291 41.21 42.90 -6.63
CA ARG A 291 40.71 41.57 -6.26
C ARG A 291 41.47 40.48 -7.01
N MET A 292 41.76 39.37 -6.32
CA MET A 292 42.34 38.19 -6.97
C MET A 292 41.34 37.56 -7.94
N LEU A 293 41.83 37.16 -9.10
CA LEU A 293 41.08 36.47 -10.13
C LEU A 293 41.24 34.97 -9.96
N GLU A 294 40.13 34.24 -9.94
CA GLU A 294 40.13 32.78 -9.92
C GLU A 294 40.01 32.22 -11.34
N ALA A 295 40.63 31.05 -11.57
CA ALA A 295 40.72 30.47 -12.90
C ALA A 295 39.37 29.98 -13.46
N ASP A 296 38.39 29.69 -12.60
CA ASP A 296 37.07 29.19 -12.98
C ASP A 296 36.05 30.28 -13.28
N GLN A 297 36.35 31.53 -12.93
CA GLN A 297 35.51 32.70 -13.20
C GLN A 297 35.58 33.13 -14.67
N THR A 298 34.55 33.84 -15.12
CA THR A 298 34.48 34.44 -16.47
C THR A 298 34.59 35.97 -16.41
N PRO A 299 35.04 36.64 -17.49
CA PRO A 299 35.10 38.11 -17.53
C PRO A 299 33.76 38.78 -17.23
N GLU A 300 32.64 38.20 -17.67
CA GLU A 300 31.30 38.72 -17.39
C GLU A 300 30.93 38.66 -15.89
N GLU A 301 31.30 37.58 -15.19
CA GLU A 301 30.98 37.42 -13.76
C GLU A 301 31.72 38.41 -12.88
N ILE A 302 32.92 38.82 -13.28
CA ILE A 302 33.77 39.76 -12.54
C ILE A 302 33.53 41.21 -13.00
N GLY A 303 32.85 41.40 -14.13
CA GLY A 303 32.59 42.71 -14.71
C GLY A 303 33.83 43.33 -15.34
N ILE A 304 34.61 42.53 -16.08
CA ILE A 304 35.75 42.99 -16.87
C ILE A 304 35.23 43.42 -18.25
N ASP A 305 35.56 44.63 -18.66
CA ASP A 305 35.12 45.26 -19.90
C ASP A 305 36.26 45.48 -20.92
N GLU A 306 35.89 45.98 -22.10
CA GLU A 306 36.81 46.25 -23.20
C GLU A 306 37.89 47.25 -22.78
N GLY A 307 39.15 46.86 -22.90
CA GLY A 307 40.31 47.70 -22.60
C GLY A 307 40.76 47.66 -21.14
N ASP A 308 40.11 46.86 -20.28
CA ASP A 308 40.47 46.75 -18.87
C ASP A 308 41.84 46.10 -18.65
N GLU A 309 42.47 46.49 -17.54
CA GLU A 309 43.81 46.05 -17.16
C GLU A 309 43.78 45.02 -16.03
N ILE A 310 44.40 43.85 -16.27
CA ILE A 310 44.64 42.79 -15.29
C ILE A 310 46.12 42.83 -14.91
N VAL A 311 46.40 42.91 -13.60
CA VAL A 311 47.77 42.92 -13.08
C VAL A 311 48.18 41.49 -12.72
N ALA A 312 49.20 40.99 -13.40
CA ALA A 312 49.89 39.74 -13.08
C ALA A 312 51.10 40.04 -12.19
N VAL A 313 51.13 39.44 -11.00
CA VAL A 313 52.22 39.56 -10.03
C VAL A 313 52.98 38.23 -10.00
N GLU A 314 54.24 38.26 -10.44
CA GLU A 314 55.13 37.09 -10.35
C GLU A 314 55.46 36.82 -8.88
N LEU A 315 55.12 35.64 -8.40
CA LEU A 315 55.57 35.09 -7.14
C LEU A 315 56.95 34.49 -7.38
N MET A 316 57.98 35.12 -6.81
CA MET A 316 59.30 34.53 -6.76
C MET A 316 59.31 33.49 -5.64
N ASP A 317 59.64 32.25 -5.95
CA ASP A 317 59.96 31.26 -4.94
C ASP A 317 61.29 31.64 -4.27
N LEU A 318 61.20 32.28 -3.10
CA LEU A 318 62.37 32.67 -2.29
C LEU A 318 62.93 31.49 -1.48
N THR A 319 62.39 30.27 -1.63
CA THR A 319 62.78 29.13 -0.78
C THR A 319 63.97 28.33 -1.30
N GLU A 320 64.41 28.52 -2.54
CA GLU A 320 65.71 28.01 -3.03
C GLU A 320 66.84 29.01 -2.77
N GLY A 321 67.08 29.36 -1.49
CA GLY A 321 68.18 30.29 -1.20
C GLY A 321 68.25 30.84 0.22
N GLY A 322 68.50 29.97 1.21
CA GLY A 322 69.07 30.40 2.48
C GLY A 322 68.06 30.85 3.54
N GLY A 323 68.29 30.40 4.77
CA GLY A 323 67.43 30.66 5.92
C GLY A 323 67.23 32.15 6.21
N GLY A 324 66.00 32.49 6.57
CA GLY A 324 65.63 33.85 6.97
C GLY A 324 64.13 34.13 6.82
N SER A 325 63.26 33.25 7.30
CA SER A 325 61.83 33.54 7.40
C SER A 325 61.53 34.18 8.75
N GLU A 326 61.78 35.48 8.89
CA GLU A 326 61.25 36.30 9.98
C GLU A 326 60.29 37.41 9.49
N GLU A 327 60.08 37.57 8.18
CA GLU A 327 59.35 38.76 7.67
C GLU A 327 57.85 38.54 7.42
N TRP A 328 57.36 37.31 7.40
CA TRP A 328 55.93 37.02 7.12
C TRP A 328 55.07 36.73 8.35
N GLU A 329 55.65 36.80 9.56
CA GLU A 329 54.90 36.75 10.83
C GLU A 329 54.38 38.14 11.26
N GLU A 330 54.52 39.18 10.44
CA GLU A 330 54.16 40.55 10.82
C GLU A 330 52.65 40.87 10.73
N HIS A 331 51.84 40.05 10.03
CA HIS A 331 50.44 40.43 9.72
C HIS A 331 49.35 39.72 10.54
N VAL A 332 49.70 39.00 11.60
CA VAL A 332 48.74 38.50 12.62
C VAL A 332 49.18 38.92 14.03
N GLU A 333 49.81 40.08 14.19
CA GLU A 333 50.12 40.56 15.53
C GLU A 333 48.88 41.25 16.14
N PRO A 334 48.35 40.77 17.28
CA PRO A 334 47.27 41.45 17.98
C PRO A 334 47.77 42.84 18.38
N ARG A 335 47.27 43.89 17.73
CA ARG A 335 47.64 45.28 17.99
C ARG A 335 47.65 45.56 19.50
N ARG A 336 48.84 45.56 20.10
CA ARG A 336 49.00 45.77 21.54
C ARG A 336 48.55 47.19 21.86
N GLU A 337 47.59 47.31 22.77
CA GLU A 337 47.17 48.61 23.28
C GLU A 337 48.38 49.31 23.91
N LYS A 338 48.72 50.49 23.41
CA LYS A 338 49.80 51.31 23.96
C LYS A 338 49.32 51.90 25.28
N LEU A 339 49.76 51.34 26.40
CA LEU A 339 49.53 51.87 27.74
C LEU A 339 50.10 53.29 27.84
N LYS A 340 49.25 54.26 28.15
CA LYS A 340 49.69 55.64 28.44
C LYS A 340 50.39 55.67 29.80
N LYS A 341 51.60 56.24 29.77
CA LYS A 341 52.62 56.22 30.80
C LYS A 341 52.38 57.31 31.86
N ASN A 342 51.67 57.02 32.95
CA ASN A 342 51.69 57.84 34.17
C ASN A 342 52.53 57.11 35.23
N TRP A 343 53.84 57.37 35.29
CA TRP A 343 54.65 56.78 36.36
C TRP A 343 54.57 57.60 37.63
N THR A 344 54.27 56.92 38.72
CA THR A 344 54.62 57.40 40.05
C THR A 344 56.14 57.30 40.22
N ASN A 345 56.78 58.33 40.81
CA ASN A 345 58.25 58.39 40.99
C ASN A 345 58.80 57.37 42.02
N ASN A 346 57.94 56.56 42.63
CA ASN A 346 58.33 55.53 43.59
C ASN A 346 58.61 54.20 42.87
N PRO A 347 59.87 53.70 42.86
CA PRO A 347 60.26 52.51 42.08
C PRO A 347 59.56 51.22 42.50
N GLN A 348 59.12 51.11 43.76
CA GLN A 348 58.39 49.93 44.26
C GLN A 348 56.91 49.93 43.84
N GLU A 349 56.35 51.12 43.62
CA GLU A 349 54.96 51.28 43.15
C GLU A 349 54.90 51.06 41.63
N ALA A 350 55.86 51.62 40.89
CA ALA A 350 55.99 51.39 39.44
C ALA A 350 56.13 49.91 39.08
N ARG A 351 56.91 49.13 39.85
CA ARG A 351 57.02 47.67 39.65
C ARG A 351 55.68 46.95 39.89
N ARG A 352 54.97 47.28 40.98
CA ARG A 352 53.65 46.71 41.28
C ARG A 352 52.62 47.03 40.20
N THR A 353 52.57 48.27 39.72
CA THR A 353 51.65 48.66 38.65
C THR A 353 51.94 47.92 37.34
N ILE A 354 53.21 47.70 37.00
CA ILE A 354 53.59 46.91 35.82
C ILE A 354 53.12 45.46 35.96
N GLU A 355 53.39 44.84 37.12
CA GLU A 355 52.98 43.47 37.42
C GLU A 355 51.45 43.33 37.35
N GLU A 356 50.69 44.25 37.93
CA GLU A 356 49.21 44.26 37.87
C GLU A 356 48.67 44.39 36.43
N ILE A 357 49.31 45.22 35.61
CA ILE A 357 48.93 45.37 34.20
C ILE A 357 49.21 44.08 33.43
N PHE A 358 50.38 43.47 33.61
CA PHE A 358 50.71 42.19 32.97
C PHE A 358 49.76 41.08 33.42
N ASP A 359 49.48 40.97 34.71
CA ASP A 359 48.54 39.99 35.27
C ASP A 359 47.12 40.20 34.72
N SER A 360 46.67 41.45 34.57
CA SER A 360 45.38 41.77 33.96
C SER A 360 45.32 41.33 32.50
N VAL A 361 46.36 41.64 31.72
CA VAL A 361 46.46 41.24 30.31
C VAL A 361 46.48 39.71 30.18
N ILE A 362 47.29 39.02 30.99
CA ILE A 362 47.38 37.55 30.99
C ILE A 362 46.02 36.95 31.36
N ARG A 363 45.34 37.47 32.37
CA ARG A 363 44.02 37.02 32.80
C ARG A 363 42.96 37.20 31.72
N GLU A 364 42.92 38.34 31.05
CA GLU A 364 41.99 38.57 29.93
C GLU A 364 42.28 37.65 28.74
N ARG A 365 43.57 37.40 28.43
CA ARG A 365 43.94 36.42 27.40
C ARG A 365 43.52 35.00 27.77
N LEU A 366 43.71 34.59 29.02
CA LEU A 366 43.26 33.28 29.52
C LEU A 366 41.74 33.14 29.47
N LYS A 367 40.98 34.19 29.82
CA LYS A 367 39.52 34.21 29.67
C LYS A 367 39.10 34.04 28.21
N GLU A 368 39.74 34.72 27.27
CA GLU A 368 39.43 34.58 25.85
C GLU A 368 39.73 33.17 25.34
N VAL A 369 40.87 32.58 25.76
CA VAL A 369 41.18 31.17 25.46
C VAL A 369 40.08 30.26 25.99
N LEU A 370 39.67 30.39 27.25
CA LEU A 370 38.58 29.60 27.82
C LEU A 370 37.26 29.78 27.05
N ARG A 371 36.92 31.01 26.66
CA ARG A 371 35.71 31.31 25.88
C ARG A 371 35.74 30.66 24.49
N GLN A 372 36.89 30.66 23.83
CA GLN A 372 37.11 29.96 22.55
C GLN A 372 36.96 28.44 22.71
N TYR A 373 37.50 27.87 23.79
CA TYR A 373 37.34 26.45 24.11
C TYR A 373 35.87 26.10 24.38
N GLU A 374 35.15 26.89 25.16
CA GLU A 374 33.72 26.68 25.40
C GLU A 374 32.88 26.79 24.12
N LEU A 375 33.20 27.75 23.24
CA LEU A 375 32.51 27.90 21.96
C LEU A 375 32.75 26.70 21.05
N ARG A 376 34.00 26.21 20.99
CA ARG A 376 34.38 24.99 20.28
C ARG A 376 33.63 23.78 20.82
N GLU A 377 33.55 23.63 22.15
CA GLU A 377 32.87 22.51 22.78
C GLU A 377 31.37 22.52 22.47
N ARG A 378 30.71 23.68 22.56
CA ARG A 378 29.30 23.83 22.16
C ARG A 378 29.07 23.52 20.68
N HIS A 379 30.00 23.93 19.81
CA HIS A 379 29.91 23.60 18.39
C HIS A 379 30.00 22.09 18.17
N PHE A 380 30.96 21.41 18.82
CA PHE A 380 31.07 19.95 18.74
C PHE A 380 29.83 19.26 19.26
N GLU A 381 29.28 19.68 20.39
CA GLU A 381 28.06 19.11 20.95
C GLU A 381 26.87 19.24 19.98
N CYS A 382 26.73 20.39 19.31
CA CYS A 382 25.70 20.59 18.29
C CYS A 382 25.91 19.67 17.08
N VAL A 383 27.15 19.51 16.60
CA VAL A 383 27.48 18.62 15.48
C VAL A 383 27.21 17.17 15.85
N ILE A 384 27.63 16.72 17.04
CA ILE A 384 27.39 15.36 17.53
C ILE A 384 25.89 15.09 17.62
N ARG A 385 25.11 15.99 18.26
CA ARG A 385 23.66 15.86 18.36
C ARG A 385 22.99 15.78 16.98
N SER A 386 23.42 16.62 16.03
CA SER A 386 22.92 16.56 14.65
C SER A 386 23.20 15.21 14.00
N LYS A 387 24.42 14.67 14.17
CA LYS A 387 24.81 13.37 13.62
C LYS A 387 24.07 12.21 14.29
N GLU A 388 23.84 12.26 15.59
CA GLU A 388 23.02 11.28 16.30
C GLU A 388 21.58 11.25 15.78
N LEU A 389 20.98 12.42 15.53
CA LEU A 389 19.64 12.53 14.93
C LEU A 389 19.61 12.00 13.50
N GLU A 390 20.62 12.29 12.67
CA GLU A 390 20.74 11.73 11.33
C GLU A 390 20.80 10.19 11.35
N VAL A 391 21.56 9.61 12.28
CA VAL A 391 21.66 8.15 12.46
C VAL A 391 20.34 7.55 12.93
N LEU A 392 19.67 8.19 13.89
CA LEU A 392 18.35 7.74 14.37
C LEU A 392 17.30 7.77 13.27
N LEU A 393 17.25 8.85 12.48
CA LEU A 393 16.34 8.97 11.33
C LEU A 393 16.63 7.89 10.28
N SER A 394 17.91 7.66 9.99
CA SER A 394 18.32 6.62 9.03
C SER A 394 17.93 5.21 9.51
N ARG A 395 18.10 4.92 10.80
CA ARG A 395 17.65 3.64 11.41
C ARG A 395 16.13 3.49 11.38
N ALA A 396 15.38 4.55 11.68
CA ALA A 396 13.92 4.52 11.65
C ALA A 396 13.40 4.21 10.23
N ARG A 397 13.94 4.88 9.21
CA ARG A 397 13.61 4.61 7.79
C ARG A 397 13.94 3.18 7.38
N ALA A 398 15.12 2.67 7.79
CA ALA A 398 15.50 1.29 7.49
C ALA A 398 14.57 0.27 8.18
N ALA A 399 14.15 0.53 9.41
CA ALA A 399 13.21 -0.32 10.14
C ALA A 399 11.82 -0.33 9.50
N GLU A 400 11.31 0.84 9.08
CA GLU A 400 10.04 0.98 8.37
C GLU A 400 10.07 0.22 7.03
N GLN A 401 11.13 0.40 6.23
CA GLN A 401 11.28 -0.29 4.96
C GLN A 401 11.37 -1.82 5.14
N LYS A 402 12.07 -2.27 6.19
CA LYS A 402 12.13 -3.69 6.55
C LYS A 402 10.75 -4.24 6.94
N GLN A 403 9.97 -3.50 7.72
CA GLN A 403 8.61 -3.91 8.11
C GLN A 403 7.68 -4.06 6.90
N LEU A 404 7.73 -3.11 5.95
CA LEU A 404 6.97 -3.19 4.70
C LEU A 404 7.38 -4.41 3.86
N ALA A 405 8.68 -4.66 3.71
CA ALA A 405 9.21 -5.80 2.99
C ALA A 405 8.82 -7.15 3.64
N GLU A 406 8.86 -7.24 4.97
CA GLU A 406 8.39 -8.42 5.71
C GLU A 406 6.88 -8.64 5.56
N GLY A 407 6.09 -7.56 5.56
CA GLY A 407 4.65 -7.60 5.29
C GLY A 407 4.33 -8.10 3.88
N GLU A 408 5.05 -7.61 2.86
CA GLU A 408 4.96 -8.10 1.48
C GLU A 408 5.36 -9.56 1.34
N LYS A 409 6.49 -9.96 1.94
CA LYS A 409 6.95 -11.35 1.95
C LYS A 409 5.91 -12.29 2.58
N SER A 410 5.26 -11.88 3.68
CA SER A 410 4.19 -12.66 4.31
C SER A 410 2.97 -12.80 3.40
N ARG A 411 2.55 -11.72 2.73
CA ARG A 411 1.45 -11.76 1.76
C ARG A 411 1.77 -12.66 0.57
N SER A 412 2.98 -12.52 0.01
CA SER A 412 3.46 -13.35 -1.09
C SER A 412 3.50 -14.83 -0.70
N SER A 413 3.98 -15.17 0.49
CA SER A 413 4.04 -16.55 0.96
C SER A 413 2.64 -17.16 1.13
N LYS A 414 1.66 -16.40 1.63
CA LYS A 414 0.26 -16.87 1.70
C LYS A 414 -0.32 -17.11 0.31
N GLN A 415 -0.10 -16.18 -0.61
CA GLN A 415 -0.59 -16.31 -1.98
C GLN A 415 0.08 -17.45 -2.75
N GLU A 416 1.36 -17.75 -2.46
CA GLU A 416 2.06 -18.91 -3.00
C GLU A 416 1.47 -20.22 -2.47
N GLU A 417 1.16 -20.29 -1.17
CA GLU A 417 0.52 -21.46 -0.56
C GLU A 417 -0.89 -21.68 -1.10
N GLU A 418 -1.69 -20.62 -1.27
CA GLU A 418 -3.00 -20.68 -1.91
C GLU A 418 -2.90 -21.16 -3.37
N ASN A 419 -1.94 -20.63 -4.14
CA ASN A 419 -1.68 -21.09 -5.51
C ASN A 419 -1.27 -22.56 -5.54
N ARG A 420 -0.42 -23.00 -4.62
CA ARG A 420 0.02 -24.40 -4.49
C ARG A 420 -1.18 -25.30 -4.19
N GLN A 421 -2.07 -24.87 -3.30
CA GLN A 421 -3.29 -25.60 -2.96
C GLN A 421 -4.25 -25.67 -4.17
N LEU A 422 -4.47 -24.57 -4.88
CA LEU A 422 -5.32 -24.54 -6.07
C LEU A 422 -4.77 -25.42 -7.20
N ARG A 423 -3.45 -25.43 -7.42
CA ARG A 423 -2.80 -26.33 -8.39
C ARG A 423 -3.02 -27.79 -8.03
N LYS A 424 -2.90 -28.14 -6.75
CA LYS A 424 -3.18 -29.49 -6.27
C LYS A 424 -4.65 -29.89 -6.46
N GLU A 425 -5.58 -29.00 -6.13
CA GLU A 425 -7.02 -29.25 -6.34
C GLU A 425 -7.36 -29.43 -7.83
N LEU A 426 -6.69 -28.69 -8.71
CA LEU A 426 -6.82 -28.85 -10.15
C LEU A 426 -6.29 -30.22 -10.62
N GLU A 427 -5.12 -30.64 -10.13
CA GLU A 427 -4.53 -31.95 -10.45
C GLU A 427 -5.43 -33.10 -9.96
N ASP A 428 -5.95 -33.01 -8.72
CA ASP A 428 -6.88 -34.00 -8.16
C ASP A 428 -8.18 -34.07 -8.98
N ALA A 429 -8.70 -32.93 -9.45
CA ALA A 429 -9.87 -32.88 -10.31
C ALA A 429 -9.61 -33.49 -11.70
N GLN A 430 -8.47 -33.19 -12.32
CA GLN A 430 -8.04 -33.77 -13.58
C GLN A 430 -7.88 -35.29 -13.45
N ASN A 431 -7.18 -35.78 -12.42
CA ASN A 431 -7.05 -37.21 -12.13
C ASN A 431 -8.42 -37.86 -11.91
N GLY A 432 -9.33 -37.16 -11.23
CA GLY A 432 -10.71 -37.60 -11.03
C GLY A 432 -11.51 -37.72 -12.33
N GLN A 433 -11.35 -36.79 -13.26
CA GLN A 433 -11.96 -36.84 -14.60
C GLN A 433 -11.38 -37.96 -15.46
N THR A 434 -10.06 -38.12 -15.48
CA THR A 434 -9.39 -39.21 -16.22
C THR A 434 -9.91 -40.58 -15.76
N MET A 435 -10.04 -40.80 -14.45
CA MET A 435 -10.63 -42.04 -13.93
C MET A 435 -12.08 -42.29 -14.39
N LEU A 436 -12.91 -41.23 -14.47
CA LEU A 436 -14.30 -41.38 -14.94
C LEU A 436 -14.34 -41.72 -16.43
N ILE A 437 -13.45 -41.11 -17.23
CA ILE A 437 -13.30 -41.44 -18.64
C ILE A 437 -12.88 -42.91 -18.81
N ASP A 438 -11.90 -43.38 -18.05
CA ASP A 438 -11.45 -44.79 -18.10
C ASP A 438 -12.56 -45.79 -17.72
N LYS A 439 -13.36 -45.44 -16.69
CA LYS A 439 -14.54 -46.23 -16.32
C LYS A 439 -15.60 -46.25 -17.41
N LEU A 440 -15.87 -45.11 -18.05
CA LEU A 440 -16.81 -45.02 -19.17
C LEU A 440 -16.32 -45.87 -20.36
N ILE A 441 -15.04 -45.78 -20.71
CA ILE A 441 -14.42 -46.59 -21.77
C ILE A 441 -14.58 -48.09 -21.45
N THR A 442 -14.32 -48.49 -20.20
CA THR A 442 -14.48 -49.89 -19.76
C THR A 442 -15.93 -50.35 -19.89
N CYS A 443 -16.87 -49.51 -19.47
CA CYS A 443 -18.30 -49.75 -19.59
C CYS A 443 -18.74 -49.97 -21.05
N CYS A 444 -18.30 -49.08 -21.96
CA CYS A 444 -18.56 -49.21 -23.39
C CYS A 444 -17.98 -50.52 -23.96
N LYS A 445 -16.76 -50.90 -23.57
CA LYS A 445 -16.13 -52.17 -24.00
C LYS A 445 -16.92 -53.39 -23.51
N GLU A 446 -17.40 -53.39 -22.26
CA GLU A 446 -18.22 -54.49 -21.72
C GLU A 446 -19.56 -54.64 -22.44
N ILE A 447 -20.23 -53.53 -22.75
CA ILE A 447 -21.50 -53.52 -23.51
C ILE A 447 -21.30 -54.12 -24.91
N ILE A 448 -20.20 -53.76 -25.57
CA ILE A 448 -19.85 -54.27 -26.90
C ILE A 448 -19.55 -55.79 -26.85
N GLN A 449 -18.87 -56.28 -25.82
CA GLN A 449 -18.53 -57.71 -25.70
C GLN A 449 -19.70 -58.59 -25.21
N LYS A 450 -20.57 -58.09 -24.33
CA LYS A 450 -21.68 -58.86 -23.72
C LYS A 450 -22.93 -57.97 -23.56
N PRO A 451 -23.81 -57.91 -24.58
CA PRO A 451 -25.01 -57.09 -24.53
C PRO A 451 -26.06 -57.72 -23.60
N ASN A 452 -26.12 -57.24 -22.36
CA ASN A 452 -27.17 -57.58 -21.39
C ASN A 452 -27.80 -56.28 -20.88
N ALA A 453 -29.07 -56.06 -21.18
CA ALA A 453 -29.79 -54.82 -20.90
C ALA A 453 -29.89 -54.49 -19.39
N GLU A 454 -30.13 -55.47 -18.52
CA GLU A 454 -30.17 -55.25 -17.07
C GLU A 454 -28.80 -54.89 -16.50
N ARG A 455 -27.75 -55.61 -16.93
CA ARG A 455 -26.38 -55.35 -16.46
C ARG A 455 -25.88 -53.99 -16.93
N THR A 456 -26.22 -53.63 -18.17
CA THR A 456 -25.92 -52.31 -18.76
C THR A 456 -26.64 -51.20 -18.01
N GLN A 457 -27.91 -51.37 -17.66
CA GLN A 457 -28.66 -50.41 -16.84
C GLN A 457 -28.06 -50.23 -15.44
N ARG A 458 -27.63 -51.31 -14.77
CA ARG A 458 -26.93 -51.22 -13.47
C ARG A 458 -25.59 -50.48 -13.56
N LEU A 459 -24.85 -50.70 -14.63
CA LEU A 459 -23.59 -50.00 -14.90
C LEU A 459 -23.79 -48.51 -15.14
N PHE A 460 -24.78 -48.12 -15.95
CA PHE A 460 -25.14 -46.72 -16.14
C PHE A 460 -25.69 -46.08 -14.87
N ALA A 461 -26.45 -46.81 -14.06
CA ALA A 461 -26.90 -46.32 -12.75
C ALA A 461 -25.74 -46.07 -11.79
N SER A 462 -24.77 -46.98 -11.73
CA SER A 462 -23.55 -46.82 -10.92
C SER A 462 -22.67 -45.67 -11.42
N LEU A 463 -22.54 -45.50 -12.74
CA LEU A 463 -21.78 -44.39 -13.31
C LEU A 463 -22.47 -43.05 -13.06
N ARG A 464 -23.80 -43.00 -13.11
CA ARG A 464 -24.62 -41.83 -12.80
C ARG A 464 -24.53 -41.45 -11.32
N GLU A 465 -24.61 -42.44 -10.43
CA GLU A 465 -24.41 -42.24 -8.99
C GLU A 465 -22.98 -41.73 -8.70
N GLU A 466 -21.97 -42.24 -9.40
CA GLU A 466 -20.59 -41.79 -9.24
C GLU A 466 -20.35 -40.37 -9.81
N LEU A 467 -21.05 -40.00 -10.89
CA LEU A 467 -21.09 -38.65 -11.46
C LEU A 467 -21.85 -37.67 -10.57
N GLU A 468 -22.93 -38.08 -9.91
CA GLU A 468 -23.64 -37.25 -8.93
C GLU A 468 -22.83 -37.10 -7.63
N ARG A 469 -22.06 -38.12 -7.25
CA ARG A 469 -21.17 -38.08 -6.08
C ARG A 469 -19.93 -37.22 -6.31
N LYS A 470 -19.39 -37.21 -7.53
CA LYS A 470 -18.24 -36.38 -7.97
C LYS A 470 -18.64 -35.08 -8.68
N GLY A 471 -19.94 -34.84 -8.89
CA GLY A 471 -20.47 -33.62 -9.45
C GLY A 471 -19.97 -32.41 -8.67
N PRO A 472 -19.77 -31.26 -9.34
CA PRO A 472 -18.97 -30.15 -8.85
C PRO A 472 -19.51 -29.62 -7.53
N ARG A 473 -18.97 -30.15 -6.42
CA ARG A 473 -19.01 -29.46 -5.15
C ARG A 473 -18.38 -28.09 -5.39
N SER A 474 -19.21 -27.05 -5.39
CA SER A 474 -18.99 -25.60 -5.47
C SER A 474 -17.55 -25.33 -5.70
N ALA A 475 -17.30 -24.66 -6.81
CA ALA A 475 -16.52 -23.45 -6.76
C ALA A 475 -16.68 -22.76 -5.39
N LYS A 476 -15.81 -23.12 -4.44
CA LYS A 476 -15.50 -22.30 -3.29
C LYS A 476 -15.00 -21.03 -3.93
N LYS A 477 -15.75 -19.97 -3.68
CA LYS A 477 -15.42 -18.57 -3.93
C LYS A 477 -13.89 -18.39 -3.91
N PRO A 478 -13.26 -17.87 -4.97
CA PRO A 478 -11.84 -17.52 -4.91
C PRO A 478 -11.65 -16.52 -3.77
N ALA A 479 -10.68 -16.81 -2.90
CA ALA A 479 -10.32 -15.94 -1.80
C ALA A 479 -9.77 -14.63 -2.36
N ASP A 480 -10.34 -13.54 -1.86
CA ASP A 480 -9.86 -12.17 -2.03
C ASP A 480 -8.37 -12.09 -1.65
N GLY A 481 -7.54 -11.74 -2.62
CA GLY A 481 -6.17 -11.32 -2.37
C GLY A 481 -6.12 -10.01 -1.58
N PRO A 482 -5.03 -9.76 -0.83
CA PRO A 482 -4.90 -8.54 -0.03
C PRO A 482 -4.65 -7.34 -0.95
N VAL A 483 -5.70 -6.58 -1.25
CA VAL A 483 -5.56 -5.22 -1.80
C VAL A 483 -4.92 -4.35 -0.71
N GLY A 484 -3.70 -3.91 -1.00
CA GLY A 484 -2.96 -2.93 -0.22
C GLY A 484 -3.62 -1.55 -0.24
N GLY A 485 -3.36 -0.84 0.85
CA GLY A 485 -3.95 0.41 1.29
C GLY A 485 -3.87 0.43 2.80
#